data_AF-A0A7C5FFJ2-F1
#
_entry.id   AF-A0A7C5FFJ2-F1
#
_cell.length_a   1.000
_cell.length_b   1.000
_cell.length_c   1.000
_cell.angle_alpha   90.00
_cell.angle_beta   90.00
_cell.angle_gamma   90.00
#
_symmetry.space_group_name_H-M   'P 1'
#
loop_
_entity.id
_entity.type
_entity.pdbx_description
1 polymer ?
#
loop_
_entity_poly.entity_id
_entity_poly.type
_entity_poly.pdbx_seq_one_letter_code
_entity_poly.pdbx_strand_id
1 'polypeptide(L)' 'MKAMRVAGLLTAAILAIFAILLIGQLWGEWMDWANFIKLTISLGVAVVAIGIIALIWREIVEEKELKKDNFID' A
#
# COMPACT_ATOMS: atom_id res chain seq x y z
N MET A 1 13.96 8.57 0.32
CA MET A 1 12.87 9.29 -0.39
C MET A 1 12.17 8.54 -1.54
N LYS A 2 12.86 7.79 -2.40
CA LYS A 2 12.22 7.14 -3.57
C LYS A 2 11.20 6.05 -3.20
N ALA A 3 11.50 5.22 -2.19
CA ALA A 3 10.61 4.14 -1.75
C ALA A 3 9.24 4.62 -1.26
N MET A 4 9.20 5.70 -0.47
CA MET A 4 7.94 6.30 0.02
C MET A 4 7.07 6.84 -1.12
N ARG A 5 7.67 7.44 -2.16
CA ARG A 5 6.92 7.90 -3.34
C ARG A 5 6.32 6.73 -4.13
N VAL A 6 7.08 5.65 -4.29
CA VAL A 6 6.60 4.43 -4.96
C VAL A 6 5.48 3.77 -4.16
N ALA A 7 5.64 3.62 -2.84
CA ALA A 7 4.61 3.07 -1.97
C ALA A 7 3.33 3.91 -1.99
N GLY A 8 3.47 5.24 -1.96
CA GLY A 8 2.34 6.16 -2.10
C GLY A 8 1.62 6.01 -3.45
N LEU A 9 2.37 5.93 -4.55
CA LEU A 9 1.81 5.75 -5.89
C LEU A 9 1.08 4.39 -6.02
N LEU A 10 1.68 3.31 -5.53
CA LEU A 10 1.08 1.97 -5.54
C LEU A 10 -0.20 1.94 -4.71
N THR A 11 -0.18 2.54 -3.52
CA THR A 11 -1.36 2.63 -2.66
C THR A 11 -2.48 3.43 -3.34
N ALA A 12 -2.15 4.57 -3.94
CA ALA A 12 -3.12 5.39 -4.67
C ALA A 12 -3.73 4.63 -5.87
N ALA A 13 -2.92 3.90 -6.63
CA ALA A 13 -3.40 3.09 -7.75
C ALA A 13 -4.36 1.97 -7.29
N ILE A 14 -4.00 1.26 -6.21
CA ILE A 14 -4.86 0.23 -5.62
C ILE A 14 -6.20 0.82 -5.18
N LEU A 15 -6.18 1.97 -4.49
CA LEU A 15 -7.41 2.63 -4.03
C LEU A 15 -8.26 3.15 -5.19
N ALA A 16 -7.65 3.66 -6.26
CA ALA A 16 -8.37 4.10 -7.44
C ALA A 16 -9.09 2.93 -8.13
N ILE A 17 -8.41 1.79 -8.29
CA ILE A 17 -9.02 0.56 -8.83
C ILE A 17 -10.16 0.09 -7.91
N PHE A 18 -9.93 0.09 -6.60
CA PHE A 18 -10.94 -0.33 -5.64
C PHE A 18 -12.17 0.59 -5.65
N ALA A 19 -11.99 1.90 -5.82
CA ALA A 19 -13.11 2.85 -5.93
C ALA A 19 -14.01 2.53 -7.14
N ILE A 20 -13.40 2.20 -8.29
CA ILE A 20 -14.16 1.78 -9.49
C ILE A 20 -14.93 0.49 -9.20
N LEU A 21 -14.28 -0.50 -8.58
CA LEU A 21 -14.94 -1.75 -8.20
C LEU A 21 -16.08 -1.53 -7.20
N LEU A 22 -15.91 -0.62 -6.24
CA LEU A 22 -16.92 -0.31 -5.22
C LEU A 22 -18.16 0.33 -5.86
N ILE A 23 -17.96 1.29 -6.77
CA ILE A 23 -19.05 1.89 -7.55
C ILE A 23 -19.72 0.82 -8.42
N GLY A 24 -18.94 0.01 -9.14
CA GLY A 24 -19.47 -1.08 -9.96
C GLY A 24 -20.30 -2.08 -9.15
N GLN A 25 -19.85 -2.46 -7.97
CA GLN A 25 -20.57 -3.35 -7.08
C GLN A 25 -21.86 -2.72 -6.54
N LEU A 26 -21.83 -1.45 -6.15
CA LEU A 26 -22.98 -0.78 -5.53
C LEU A 26 -24.15 -0.59 -6.50
N TRP A 27 -23.85 -0.32 -7.78
CA TRP A 27 -24.87 -0.01 -8.78
C TRP A 27 -25.18 -1.18 -9.72
N GLY A 28 -24.22 -2.07 -9.94
CA GLY A 28 -24.30 -3.12 -10.96
C GLY A 28 -24.12 -4.54 -10.44
N GLU A 29 -23.93 -4.74 -9.13
CA GLU A 29 -23.76 -6.06 -8.50
C GLU A 29 -22.79 -6.97 -9.28
N TRP A 30 -21.61 -6.44 -9.64
CA TRP A 30 -20.65 -7.11 -10.54
C TRP A 30 -20.18 -8.48 -10.05
N MET A 31 -20.29 -8.75 -8.74
CA MET A 31 -19.97 -10.05 -8.16
C MET A 31 -20.84 -10.34 -6.93
N ASP A 32 -20.81 -11.61 -6.50
CA ASP A 32 -21.44 -12.01 -5.24
C ASP A 32 -20.81 -11.27 -4.03
N TRP A 33 -21.65 -10.92 -3.05
CA TRP A 33 -21.24 -10.18 -1.86
C TRP A 33 -20.14 -10.88 -1.06
N ALA A 34 -20.13 -12.21 -1.00
CA ALA A 34 -19.08 -12.94 -0.29
C ALA A 34 -17.71 -12.77 -0.98
N ASN A 35 -17.68 -12.73 -2.31
CA ASN A 35 -16.46 -12.51 -3.08
C ASN A 35 -16.00 -11.05 -2.99
N PHE A 36 -16.92 -10.10 -3.06
CA PHE A 36 -16.61 -8.68 -2.91
C PHE A 36 -15.99 -8.35 -1.55
N ILE A 37 -16.55 -8.91 -0.47
CA ILE A 37 -16.02 -8.72 0.89
C ILE A 37 -14.62 -9.32 1.02
N LYS A 38 -14.40 -10.55 0.52
CA LYS A 38 -13.07 -11.17 0.52
C LYS A 38 -12.05 -10.31 -0.21
N LEU A 39 -12.39 -9.82 -1.40
CA LEU A 39 -11.52 -8.96 -2.21
C LEU A 39 -11.22 -7.64 -1.50
N THR A 40 -12.23 -7.01 -0.90
CA THR A 40 -12.07 -5.78 -0.10
C THR A 40 -11.07 -5.97 1.04
N ILE A 41 -11.22 -7.06 1.81
CA ILE A 41 -10.31 -7.38 2.91
C ILE A 41 -8.90 -7.64 2.39
N SER A 42 -8.75 -8.42 1.32
CA SER A 42 -7.44 -8.70 0.72
C SER A 42 -6.73 -7.42 0.25
N LEU A 43 -7.45 -6.48 -0.38
CA LEU A 43 -6.89 -5.19 -0.81
C LEU A 43 -6.53 -4.31 0.39
N GLY A 44 -7.36 -4.30 1.44
CA GLY A 44 -7.04 -3.60 2.69
C GLY A 44 -5.75 -4.11 3.32
N VAL A 45 -5.58 -5.43 3.41
CA VAL A 45 -4.33 -6.05 3.91
C VAL A 45 -3.14 -5.69 3.03
N ALA A 46 -3.30 -5.70 1.70
CA ALA A 46 -2.22 -5.33 0.77
C ALA A 46 -1.75 -3.88 0.98
N VAL A 47 -2.68 -2.92 1.15
CA VAL A 47 -2.34 -1.52 1.42
C VAL A 47 -1.56 -1.37 2.73
N VAL A 48 -2.01 -2.04 3.80
CA VAL A 48 -1.30 -2.02 5.09
C VAL A 48 0.10 -2.62 4.95
N ALA A 49 0.24 -3.76 4.26
CA ALA A 49 1.53 -4.40 4.05
C ALA A 49 2.51 -3.49 3.29
N ILE A 50 2.05 -2.82 2.22
CA ILE A 50 2.86 -1.83 1.47
C ILE A 50 3.33 -0.71 2.40
N GLY A 51 2.44 -0.19 3.26
CA GLY A 51 2.77 0.83 4.24
C GLY A 51 3.87 0.38 5.22
N ILE A 52 3.72 -0.81 5.79
CA ILE A 52 4.72 -1.39 6.72
C ILE A 52 6.07 -1.57 6.03
N ILE A 53 6.08 -2.16 4.82
CA ILE A 53 7.31 -2.36 4.05
C ILE A 53 7.99 -1.02 3.75
N ALA A 54 7.21 0.01 3.39
CA ALA A 54 7.74 1.33 3.10
C ALA A 54 8.38 1.99 4.33
N LEU A 55 7.78 1.81 5.51
CA LEU A 55 8.32 2.30 6.79
C LEU A 55 9.63 1.58 7.15
N ILE A 56 9.66 0.25 7.07
CA ILE A 56 10.87 -0.54 7.32
C ILE A 56 11.99 -0.12 6.36
N TRP A 57 11.66 0.06 5.07
CA TRP A 57 12.65 0.50 4.09
C TRP A 57 13.20 1.88 4.40
N ARG A 58 12.34 2.80 4.87
CA ARG A 58 12.78 4.14 5.32
C ARG A 58 13.79 4.02 6.45
N GLU A 59 13.49 3.22 7.47
CA GLU A 59 14.37 3.00 8.61
C GLU A 59 15.75 2.48 8.19
N ILE A 60 15.78 1.45 7.34
CA ILE A 60 17.03 0.85 6.85
C ILE A 60 17.86 1.85 6.02
N VAL A 61 17.19 2.71 5.23
CA VAL A 61 17.90 3.72 4.44
C VAL A 61 18.46 4.81 5.35
N GLU A 62 17.70 5.24 6.34
CA GLU A 62 18.12 6.25 7.32
C GLU A 62 19.31 5.75 8.15
N GLU A 63 19.28 4.50 8.63
CA GLU A 63 20.41 3.89 9.33
C GLU A 63 21.68 3.84 8.45
N LYS A 64 21.53 3.50 7.17
CA LYS A 64 22.67 3.48 6.22
C LYS A 64 23.24 4.87 5.97
N GLU A 65 22.40 5.90 5.89
CA GLU A 65 22.85 7.29 5.72
C GLU A 65 23.62 7.76 6.97
N LEU A 66 23.16 7.42 8.18
CA LEU A 66 23.84 7.78 9.42
C LEU A 66 25.20 7.08 9.61
N LYS A 67 25.30 5.80 9.22
CA LYS A 67 26.60 5.08 9.18
C LYS A 67 27.56 5.67 8.15
N LYS A 68 27.05 6.05 6.98
CA LYS A 68 27.86 6.67 5.92
C LYS A 68 28.43 8.02 6.36
N ASP A 69 27.66 8.78 7.14
CA ASP A 69 28.07 10.09 7.63
C ASP A 69 28.86 10.03 8.96
N ASN A 70 29.32 8.83 9.39
CA ASN A 70 30.09 8.57 10.61
C ASN A 70 29.42 9.06 11.92
N PHE A 71 28.09 9.18 11.93
CA PHE A 71 27.36 9.52 13.17
C PHE A 71 27.22 8.31 14.10
N ILE A 72 27.34 7.09 13.55
CA ILE A 72 27.24 5.81 14.26
C ILE A 72 28.09 4.78 13.52
N ASP A 73 28.76 3.89 14.27
CA ASP A 73 29.65 2.83 13.76
C ASP A 73 28.84 1.59 13.29
#